data_AF-A0A941ZQV1-F1
#
_entry.id   AF-A0A941ZQV1-F1
#
_cell.length_a   1.000
_cell.length_b   1.000
_cell.length_c   1.000
_cell.angle_alpha   90.00
_cell.angle_beta   90.00
_cell.angle_gamma   90.00
#
_symmetry.space_group_name_H-M   'P 1'
#
loop_
_entity.id
_entity.type
_entity.pdbx_description
1 polymer ?
#
loop_
_entity_poly.entity_id
_entity_poly.type
_entity_poly.pdbx_seq_one_letter_code
_entity_poly.pdbx_strand_id
1 'polypeptide(L)'
;MLRGARLIDDRLRSLKVSQELRSPRLVTRYTCHRPSPFWEILMRHLLVPLLSFACSAAFAYSGPAEVVQNFYTARLASQNSGVPSGRELADFSTYLGPELVCLLGAALRYDDKFELAHPGEKPPFAEGDLYSSSVEIPTRFTLGALHMQGGSASLPVHFYLDQADKPDTQGWQDLVHLKVIRKRWQITDIEYQGGTAFGNQGQLFSKLRETLVKATPVAGWNVRELDSCTLDKVAPAKSKSKAKGKHATKGKSKVAGKSKAVGKSKTVSKSTTPRKASAATASKKKTQHH
;
A
#
# COMPACT_ATOMS: atom_id res chain seq x y z
N MET A 1 -2.27 -46.29 -44.77
CA MET A 1 -3.39 -45.91 -45.65
C MET A 1 -4.09 -44.73 -44.97
N LEU A 2 -3.67 -43.49 -45.19
CA LEU A 2 -3.95 -42.58 -46.33
C LEU A 2 -5.34 -41.92 -46.28
N ARG A 3 -5.31 -40.58 -46.41
CA ARG A 3 -6.38 -39.58 -46.67
C ARG A 3 -7.04 -39.01 -45.42
N GLY A 4 -7.17 -37.70 -45.22
CA GLY A 4 -6.97 -36.50 -46.05
C GLY A 4 -7.75 -35.37 -45.36
N ALA A 5 -7.13 -34.25 -44.99
CA ALA A 5 -7.01 -33.02 -45.79
C ALA A 5 -8.11 -31.96 -45.49
N ARG A 6 -7.62 -30.82 -44.96
CA ARG A 6 -7.98 -29.42 -45.25
C ARG A 6 -9.42 -28.95 -45.08
N LEU A 7 -9.58 -27.95 -44.21
CA LEU A 7 -10.31 -26.72 -44.56
C LEU A 7 -9.69 -25.52 -43.81
N ILE A 8 -8.88 -24.79 -44.57
CA ILE A 8 -8.53 -23.39 -44.41
C ILE A 8 -9.58 -22.66 -45.25
N ASP A 9 -10.34 -21.71 -44.69
CA ASP A 9 -10.51 -20.35 -45.22
C ASP A 9 -11.61 -19.58 -44.44
N ASP A 10 -11.62 -18.26 -44.63
CA ASP A 10 -12.64 -17.29 -44.22
C ASP A 10 -12.59 -16.74 -42.79
N ARG A 11 -11.58 -15.88 -42.54
CA ARG A 11 -11.83 -14.64 -41.77
C ARG A 11 -10.87 -13.48 -42.06
N LEU A 12 -10.48 -13.32 -43.32
CA LEU A 12 -9.88 -12.07 -43.81
C LEU A 12 -10.94 -11.26 -44.56
N ARG A 13 -11.73 -10.47 -43.83
CA ARG A 13 -12.53 -9.41 -44.44
C ARG A 13 -12.54 -8.16 -43.56
N SER A 14 -11.68 -7.22 -43.98
CA SER A 14 -12.02 -5.81 -44.15
C SER A 14 -12.28 -4.97 -42.89
N LEU A 15 -11.22 -4.37 -42.35
CA LEU A 15 -11.23 -2.94 -41.95
C LEU A 15 -9.86 -2.32 -42.28
N LYS A 16 -9.67 -2.04 -43.57
CA LYS A 16 -8.68 -1.10 -44.08
C LYS A 16 -9.36 0.27 -44.03
N VAL A 17 -9.19 1.02 -42.96
CA VAL A 17 -9.52 2.45 -42.94
C VAL A 17 -8.21 3.22 -43.06
N SER A 18 -8.00 3.68 -44.29
CA SER A 18 -6.96 4.61 -44.70
C SER A 18 -7.01 5.87 -43.81
N GLN A 19 -5.94 6.13 -43.06
CA GLN A 19 -5.66 7.50 -42.62
C GLN A 19 -4.80 8.16 -43.68
N GLU A 20 -5.49 8.99 -44.46
CA GLU A 20 -4.93 9.80 -45.52
C GLU A 20 -4.14 10.97 -44.92
N LEU A 21 -2.90 11.07 -45.38
CA LEU A 21 -2.04 12.24 -45.35
C LEU A 21 -2.82 13.51 -45.71
N ARG A 22 -2.71 14.56 -44.89
CA ARG A 22 -2.63 15.95 -45.37
C ARG A 22 -2.13 16.90 -44.28
N SER A 23 -0.83 17.21 -44.38
CA SER A 23 -0.27 18.47 -43.87
C SER A 23 -0.72 19.64 -44.75
N PRO A 24 -0.88 20.83 -44.17
CA PRO A 24 -0.52 22.06 -44.85
C PRO A 24 0.57 22.81 -44.07
N ARG A 25 1.75 22.91 -44.69
CA ARG A 25 2.66 24.05 -44.50
C ARG A 25 2.22 25.14 -45.47
N LEU A 26 2.15 26.39 -45.00
CA LEU A 26 2.47 27.66 -45.70
C LEU A 26 2.17 28.78 -44.68
N VAL A 27 3.20 29.31 -44.01
CA VAL A 27 3.93 30.53 -44.38
C VAL A 27 3.04 31.77 -44.36
N THR A 28 3.19 32.58 -43.30
CA THR A 28 2.98 34.03 -43.38
C THR A 28 4.00 34.73 -42.48
N ARG A 29 5.11 35.17 -43.10
CA ARG A 29 5.91 36.29 -42.59
C ARG A 29 5.23 37.56 -43.06
N TYR A 30 4.91 38.49 -42.15
CA TYR A 30 5.08 39.92 -42.38
C TYR A 30 5.38 40.62 -41.05
N THR A 31 6.57 41.18 -40.99
CA THR A 31 7.07 42.12 -39.99
C THR A 31 6.33 43.44 -40.09
N CYS A 32 5.91 44.02 -38.96
CA CYS A 32 5.76 45.47 -38.84
C CYS A 32 6.49 45.93 -37.57
N HIS A 33 7.70 46.42 -37.83
CA HIS A 33 8.56 47.11 -36.88
C HIS A 33 7.92 48.46 -36.58
N ARG A 34 7.47 48.68 -35.34
CA ARG A 34 7.01 49.99 -34.86
C ARG A 34 8.06 50.51 -33.88
N PRO A 35 8.77 51.61 -34.19
CA PRO A 35 9.65 52.26 -33.23
C PRO A 35 8.86 53.35 -32.49
N SER A 36 8.75 53.25 -31.17
CA SER A 36 8.48 54.37 -30.26
C SER A 36 8.47 53.89 -28.79
N PRO A 37 8.59 54.80 -27.81
CA PRO A 37 9.71 55.70 -27.58
C PRO A 37 10.33 55.43 -26.18
N PHE A 38 11.65 55.43 -26.13
CA PHE A 38 12.48 54.88 -25.04
C PHE A 38 12.57 55.74 -23.76
N TRP A 39 11.63 56.65 -23.48
CA TRP A 39 11.83 57.68 -22.43
C TRP A 39 10.67 57.98 -21.46
N GLU A 40 9.48 57.38 -21.62
CA GLU A 40 8.30 57.73 -20.81
C GLU A 40 7.90 56.70 -19.72
N ILE A 41 8.64 55.61 -19.52
CA ILE A 41 8.34 54.62 -18.45
C ILE A 41 9.48 54.60 -17.40
N LEU A 42 10.01 55.78 -17.06
CA LEU A 42 11.01 55.93 -15.98
C LEU A 42 10.42 56.48 -14.67
N MET A 43 9.12 56.77 -14.59
CA MET A 43 8.52 57.46 -13.42
C MET A 43 7.16 56.87 -13.01
N ARG A 44 6.97 55.54 -13.08
CA ARG A 44 5.78 54.88 -12.53
C ARG A 44 6.01 53.49 -11.95
N HIS A 45 7.23 53.22 -11.48
CA HIS A 45 7.60 51.92 -10.89
C HIS A 45 8.17 52.02 -9.47
N LEU A 46 7.91 53.13 -8.78
CA LEU A 46 8.44 53.40 -7.44
C LEU A 46 7.31 53.54 -6.41
N LEU A 47 6.34 52.60 -6.36
CA LEU A 47 5.37 52.47 -5.26
C LEU A 47 4.49 51.20 -5.32
N VAL A 48 5.05 50.02 -5.63
CA VAL A 48 4.44 48.73 -5.21
C VAL A 48 5.53 47.74 -4.76
N PRO A 49 6.23 47.97 -3.64
CA PRO A 49 6.86 46.89 -2.89
C PRO A 49 5.87 46.39 -1.82
N LEU A 50 5.95 45.11 -1.45
CA LEU A 50 5.19 44.45 -0.36
C LEU A 50 3.74 43.98 -0.64
N LEU A 51 3.53 43.09 -1.61
CA LEU A 51 2.39 42.15 -1.53
C LEU A 51 2.69 40.80 -2.20
N SER A 52 3.94 40.35 -2.14
CA SER A 52 4.38 39.05 -2.66
C SER A 52 4.91 38.10 -1.58
N PHE A 53 4.62 38.35 -0.31
CA PHE A 53 4.96 37.45 0.78
C PHE A 53 3.71 36.81 1.36
N ALA A 54 3.76 35.50 1.54
CA ALA A 54 2.75 34.63 2.13
C ALA A 54 1.61 34.15 1.22
N CYS A 55 1.93 33.63 0.04
CA CYS A 55 1.37 32.31 -0.31
C CYS A 55 2.33 31.25 0.24
N SER A 56 2.51 31.26 1.57
CA SER A 56 2.84 30.02 2.25
C SER A 56 1.59 29.18 2.06
N ALA A 57 1.55 28.41 0.96
CA ALA A 57 0.73 27.22 0.95
C ALA A 57 1.10 26.53 2.24
N ALA A 58 0.21 26.63 3.23
CA ALA A 58 0.26 25.76 4.36
C ALA A 58 0.26 24.38 3.69
N PHE A 59 1.44 23.75 3.64
CA PHE A 59 1.52 22.31 3.68
C PHE A 59 0.85 21.97 5.00
N ALA A 60 -0.49 22.04 5.00
CA ALA A 60 -1.34 21.52 6.03
C ALA A 60 -0.89 20.09 6.09
N TYR A 61 -0.18 19.81 7.17
CA TYR A 61 0.47 18.55 7.35
C TYR A 61 -0.66 17.54 7.44
N SER A 62 -0.86 16.75 6.38
CA SER A 62 -2.03 15.89 6.28
C SER A 62 -2.10 15.06 7.54
N GLY A 63 -3.23 15.17 8.25
CA GLY A 63 -3.45 14.41 9.48
C GLY A 63 -3.44 12.91 9.17
N PRO A 64 -3.21 12.05 10.16
CA PRO A 64 -3.21 10.61 9.93
C PRO A 64 -4.52 10.11 9.31
N ALA A 65 -5.68 10.67 9.72
CA ALA A 65 -6.97 10.34 9.13
C ALA A 65 -7.07 10.73 7.65
N GLU A 66 -6.54 11.91 7.28
CA GLU A 66 -6.53 12.38 5.90
C GLU A 66 -5.62 11.51 5.00
N VAL A 67 -4.47 11.06 5.53
CA VAL A 67 -3.58 10.12 4.82
C VAL A 67 -4.30 8.81 4.52
N VAL A 68 -5.01 8.23 5.50
CA VAL A 68 -5.78 6.99 5.30
C VAL A 68 -6.96 7.21 4.35
N GLN A 69 -7.68 8.33 4.48
CA GLN A 69 -8.77 8.70 3.58
C GLN A 69 -8.27 8.75 2.12
N ASN A 70 -7.21 9.51 1.86
CA ASN A 70 -6.69 9.70 0.52
C ASN A 70 -6.12 8.40 -0.07
N PHE A 71 -5.46 7.58 0.77
CA PHE A 71 -4.99 6.26 0.35
C PHE A 71 -6.14 5.35 -0.10
N TYR A 72 -7.17 5.16 0.73
CA TYR A 72 -8.27 4.27 0.37
C TYR A 72 -9.14 4.82 -0.76
N THR A 73 -9.29 6.15 -0.88
CA THR A 73 -9.92 6.76 -2.06
C THR A 73 -9.16 6.44 -3.34
N ALA A 74 -7.83 6.58 -3.35
CA ALA A 74 -7.00 6.21 -4.50
C ALA A 74 -7.05 4.70 -4.79
N ARG A 75 -7.02 3.87 -3.75
CA ARG A 75 -7.12 2.41 -3.84
C ARG A 75 -8.44 1.97 -4.47
N LEU A 76 -9.57 2.52 -4.01
CA LEU A 76 -10.88 2.18 -4.58
C LEU A 76 -11.03 2.61 -6.03
N ALA A 77 -10.42 3.72 -6.43
CA ALA A 77 -10.40 4.17 -7.81
C ALA A 77 -9.63 3.22 -8.75
N SER A 78 -8.62 2.51 -8.24
CA SER A 78 -7.81 1.58 -9.03
C SER A 78 -8.50 0.26 -9.37
N GLN A 79 -9.36 -0.24 -8.47
CA GLN A 79 -10.04 -1.55 -8.56
C GLN A 79 -9.15 -2.76 -8.90
N ASN A 80 -7.81 -2.63 -8.81
CA ASN A 80 -6.88 -3.73 -9.07
C ASN A 80 -6.96 -4.80 -7.96
N SER A 81 -6.72 -6.06 -8.30
CA SER A 81 -6.54 -7.15 -7.34
C SER A 81 -5.06 -7.47 -7.20
N GLY A 82 -4.62 -7.83 -6.00
CA GLY A 82 -3.25 -8.21 -5.74
C GLY A 82 -2.29 -7.03 -5.56
N VAL A 83 -1.04 -7.22 -5.98
CA VAL A 83 0.02 -6.19 -5.93
C VAL A 83 -0.29 -4.99 -6.84
N PRO A 84 0.08 -3.77 -6.43
CA PRO A 84 -0.11 -2.60 -7.26
C PRO A 84 0.81 -2.67 -8.48
N SER A 85 0.31 -2.23 -9.63
CA SER A 85 1.13 -1.92 -10.80
C SER A 85 2.14 -0.80 -10.46
N GLY A 86 3.17 -0.62 -11.30
CA GLY A 86 4.15 0.45 -11.08
C GLY A 86 3.54 1.86 -11.01
N ARG A 87 2.45 2.09 -11.76
CA ARG A 87 1.72 3.37 -11.72
C ARG A 87 0.93 3.53 -10.43
N GLU A 88 0.17 2.52 -10.04
CA GLU A 88 -0.60 2.55 -8.79
C GLU A 88 0.31 2.67 -7.58
N LEU A 89 1.45 1.97 -7.57
CA LEU A 89 2.43 2.08 -6.50
C LEU A 89 3.00 3.50 -6.41
N ALA A 90 3.22 4.17 -7.55
CA ALA A 90 3.64 5.56 -7.55
C ALA A 90 2.56 6.47 -6.93
N ASP A 91 1.29 6.25 -7.29
CA ASP A 91 0.16 7.00 -6.73
C ASP A 91 0.01 6.77 -5.22
N PHE A 92 0.20 5.53 -4.75
CA PHE A 92 0.09 5.16 -3.34
C PHE A 92 1.30 5.60 -2.52
N SER A 93 2.48 5.72 -3.13
CA SER A 93 3.77 5.94 -2.44
C SER A 93 3.81 7.19 -1.55
N THR A 94 2.97 8.19 -1.84
CA THR A 94 2.88 9.40 -1.02
C THR A 94 2.27 9.13 0.36
N TYR A 95 1.38 8.14 0.47
CA TYR A 95 0.68 7.78 1.71
C TYR A 95 1.37 6.68 2.49
N LEU A 96 2.17 5.86 1.82
CA LEU A 96 2.80 4.68 2.40
C LEU A 96 4.19 4.99 2.96
N GLY A 97 4.55 4.25 4.02
CA GLY A 97 5.89 4.25 4.57
C GLY A 97 6.88 3.66 3.56
N PRO A 98 8.12 4.16 3.50
CA PRO A 98 9.08 3.78 2.47
C PRO A 98 9.46 2.28 2.49
N GLU A 99 9.40 1.61 3.64
CA GLU A 99 9.59 0.16 3.72
C GLU A 99 8.45 -0.60 3.05
N LEU A 100 7.19 -0.19 3.29
CA LEU A 100 6.02 -0.80 2.68
C LEU A 100 6.00 -0.56 1.16
N VAL A 101 6.38 0.63 0.69
CA VAL A 101 6.58 0.92 -0.75
C VAL A 101 7.61 -0.03 -1.36
N CYS A 102 8.74 -0.23 -0.67
CA CYS A 102 9.79 -1.13 -1.15
C CYS A 102 9.30 -2.58 -1.23
N LEU A 103 8.59 -3.07 -0.20
CA LEU A 103 8.04 -4.42 -0.16
C LEU A 103 6.99 -4.66 -1.25
N LEU A 104 6.10 -3.68 -1.50
CA LEU A 104 5.11 -3.78 -2.59
C LEU A 104 5.79 -3.80 -3.95
N GLY A 105 6.80 -2.96 -4.17
CA GLY A 105 7.60 -2.99 -5.39
C GLY A 105 8.38 -4.29 -5.57
N ALA A 106 8.86 -4.90 -4.47
CA ALA A 106 9.50 -6.20 -4.48
C ALA A 106 8.49 -7.33 -4.80
N ALA A 107 7.28 -7.25 -4.26
CA ALA A 107 6.20 -8.19 -4.54
C ALA A 107 5.76 -8.16 -6.00
N LEU A 108 5.65 -6.97 -6.61
CA LEU A 108 5.41 -6.83 -8.06
C LEU A 108 6.48 -7.57 -8.88
N ARG A 109 7.76 -7.33 -8.60
CA ARG A 109 8.87 -8.02 -9.30
C ARG A 109 8.91 -9.53 -9.02
N TYR A 110 8.50 -9.95 -7.83
CA TYR A 110 8.40 -11.36 -7.48
C TYR A 110 7.35 -12.04 -8.36
N ASP A 111 6.17 -11.44 -8.48
CA ASP A 111 5.08 -11.98 -9.29
C ASP A 111 5.48 -12.07 -10.77
N ASP A 112 6.11 -11.02 -11.34
CA ASP A 112 6.63 -11.04 -12.71
C ASP A 112 7.60 -12.22 -12.94
N LYS A 113 8.54 -12.43 -12.02
CA LYS A 113 9.53 -13.53 -12.09
C LYS A 113 8.87 -14.89 -11.90
N PHE A 114 7.89 -14.98 -11.00
CA PHE A 114 7.17 -16.22 -10.72
C PHE A 114 6.37 -16.67 -11.94
N GLU A 115 5.62 -15.75 -12.57
CA GLU A 115 4.82 -16.05 -13.77
C GLU A 115 5.68 -16.54 -14.94
N LEU A 116 6.86 -15.93 -15.15
CA LEU A 116 7.81 -16.36 -16.17
C LEU A 116 8.38 -17.77 -15.91
N ALA A 117 8.63 -18.10 -14.64
CA ALA A 117 9.22 -19.38 -14.25
C ALA A 117 8.19 -20.51 -14.12
N HIS A 118 6.94 -20.16 -13.85
CA HIS A 118 5.83 -21.10 -13.64
C HIS A 118 4.62 -20.74 -14.51
N PRO A 119 4.71 -20.87 -15.86
CA PRO A 119 3.60 -20.53 -16.73
C PRO A 119 2.34 -21.33 -16.38
N GLY A 120 1.24 -20.62 -16.10
CA GLY A 120 -0.04 -21.22 -15.73
C GLY A 120 -0.24 -21.45 -14.23
N GLU A 121 0.78 -21.24 -13.40
CA GLU A 121 0.62 -21.12 -11.95
C GLU A 121 0.37 -19.66 -11.57
N LYS A 122 -0.45 -19.47 -10.53
CA LYS A 122 -0.79 -18.12 -10.07
C LYS A 122 0.27 -17.58 -9.10
N PRO A 123 0.80 -16.36 -9.30
CA PRO A 123 1.71 -15.76 -8.35
C PRO A 123 1.08 -15.52 -6.96
N PRO A 124 1.86 -15.55 -5.87
CA PRO A 124 1.35 -15.43 -4.50
C PRO A 124 0.60 -14.14 -4.18
N PHE A 125 0.84 -13.06 -4.94
CA PHE A 125 0.18 -11.78 -4.71
C PHE A 125 -0.73 -11.34 -5.86
N ALA A 126 -1.11 -12.26 -6.76
CA ALA A 126 -1.95 -11.95 -7.91
C ALA A 126 -3.47 -12.02 -7.64
N GLU A 127 -3.90 -12.38 -6.42
CA GLU A 127 -5.32 -12.46 -6.04
C GLU A 127 -5.66 -11.73 -4.75
N GLY A 128 -6.94 -11.39 -4.67
CA GLY A 128 -7.58 -10.81 -3.50
C GLY A 128 -7.32 -9.32 -3.40
N ASP A 129 -7.93 -8.69 -2.41
CA ASP A 129 -7.53 -7.36 -1.99
C ASP A 129 -6.36 -7.49 -1.01
N LEU A 130 -5.19 -6.95 -1.38
CA LEU A 130 -4.02 -6.96 -0.51
C LEU A 130 -4.16 -5.98 0.66
N TYR A 131 -5.04 -4.98 0.55
CA TYR A 131 -5.11 -3.84 1.47
C TYR A 131 -6.28 -3.92 2.46
N SER A 132 -6.95 -5.08 2.49
CA SER A 132 -8.00 -5.37 3.44
C SER A 132 -8.01 -6.86 3.79
N SER A 133 -8.75 -7.25 4.82
CA SER A 133 -8.88 -8.64 5.23
C SER A 133 -9.76 -9.47 4.31
N SER A 134 -10.48 -8.88 3.36
CA SER A 134 -11.33 -9.61 2.42
C SER A 134 -10.57 -10.02 1.15
N VAL A 135 -11.05 -11.08 0.52
CA VAL A 135 -10.66 -11.43 -0.86
C VAL A 135 -11.36 -10.52 -1.87
N GLU A 136 -12.51 -9.96 -1.51
CA GLU A 136 -13.28 -9.05 -2.36
C GLU A 136 -12.82 -7.61 -2.15
N ILE A 137 -12.80 -6.84 -3.22
CA ILE A 137 -12.47 -5.41 -3.15
C ILE A 137 -13.68 -4.66 -2.60
N PRO A 138 -13.53 -3.86 -1.53
CA PRO A 138 -14.66 -3.10 -0.97
C PRO A 138 -15.18 -2.07 -1.97
N THR A 139 -16.48 -1.75 -1.91
CA THR A 139 -17.07 -0.69 -2.75
C THR A 139 -16.93 0.68 -2.12
N ARG A 140 -16.90 0.72 -0.78
CA ARG A 140 -16.79 1.94 0.03
C ARG A 140 -16.16 1.65 1.38
N PHE A 141 -15.72 2.71 2.06
CA PHE A 141 -15.17 2.63 3.40
C PHE A 141 -15.58 3.83 4.25
N THR A 142 -15.48 3.68 5.58
CA THR A 142 -15.56 4.78 6.54
C THR A 142 -14.44 4.67 7.57
N LEU A 143 -14.00 5.80 8.11
CA LEU A 143 -12.95 5.85 9.13
C LEU A 143 -13.57 5.85 10.53
N GLY A 144 -13.01 5.02 11.41
CA GLY A 144 -13.38 4.97 12.82
C GLY A 144 -12.69 6.05 13.66
N ALA A 145 -12.70 5.85 14.98
CA ALA A 145 -12.05 6.77 15.91
C ALA A 145 -10.52 6.67 15.83
N LEU A 146 -9.86 7.81 15.57
CA LEU A 146 -8.41 7.89 15.53
C LEU A 146 -7.81 7.71 16.93
N HIS A 147 -6.88 6.77 17.07
CA HIS A 147 -6.07 6.61 18.27
C HIS A 147 -4.65 7.11 18.05
N MET A 148 -4.22 8.11 18.82
CA MET A 148 -2.91 8.75 18.69
C MET A 148 -2.02 8.42 19.88
N GLN A 149 -0.76 8.07 19.62
CA GLN A 149 0.26 7.87 20.63
C GLN A 149 1.60 8.48 20.17
N GLY A 150 1.83 9.74 20.52
CA GLY A 150 3.03 10.47 20.13
C GLY A 150 3.19 10.57 18.61
N GLY A 151 4.28 10.03 18.07
CA GLY A 151 4.55 9.97 16.62
C GLY A 151 3.94 8.76 15.90
N SER A 152 2.97 8.08 16.50
CA SER A 152 2.26 6.92 15.96
C SER A 152 0.75 7.09 16.08
N ALA A 153 0.01 6.46 15.17
CA ALA A 153 -1.44 6.46 15.19
C ALA A 153 -1.97 5.10 14.70
N SER A 154 -3.16 4.73 15.19
CA SER A 154 -3.93 3.60 14.69
C SER A 154 -5.34 4.09 14.36
N LEU A 155 -5.86 3.68 13.20
CA LEU A 155 -7.17 4.11 12.72
C LEU A 155 -7.96 2.92 12.18
N PRO A 156 -9.10 2.56 12.81
CA PRO A 156 -10.00 1.55 12.27
C PRO A 156 -10.57 2.01 10.92
N VAL A 157 -10.66 1.10 9.96
CA VAL A 157 -11.31 1.33 8.66
C VAL A 157 -12.40 0.28 8.50
N HIS A 158 -13.63 0.74 8.34
CA HIS A 158 -14.79 -0.10 8.11
C HIS A 158 -15.06 -0.20 6.62
N PHE A 159 -15.15 -1.42 6.11
CA PHE A 159 -15.37 -1.69 4.70
C PHE A 159 -16.78 -2.22 4.46
N TYR A 160 -17.27 -1.94 3.27
CA TYR A 160 -18.61 -2.33 2.86
C TYR A 160 -18.56 -2.89 1.45
N LEU A 161 -19.48 -3.82 1.19
CA LEU A 161 -19.74 -4.38 -0.12
C LEU A 161 -21.19 -4.10 -0.46
N ASP A 162 -21.39 -3.25 -1.47
CA ASP A 162 -22.73 -3.03 -1.99
C ASP A 162 -23.14 -4.21 -2.87
N GLN A 163 -24.22 -4.86 -2.50
CA GLN A 163 -24.89 -5.87 -3.33
C GLN A 163 -26.15 -5.26 -3.93
N ALA A 164 -26.54 -5.70 -5.13
CA ALA A 164 -27.72 -5.16 -5.84
C ALA A 164 -28.99 -5.12 -4.96
N ASP A 165 -29.16 -6.12 -4.10
CA ASP A 165 -30.35 -6.24 -3.23
C ASP A 165 -30.12 -5.74 -1.79
N LYS A 166 -28.88 -5.40 -1.43
CA LYS A 166 -28.46 -4.99 -0.08
C LYS A 166 -27.35 -3.96 -0.15
N PRO A 167 -27.68 -2.70 -0.49
CA PRO A 167 -26.71 -1.62 -0.34
C PRO A 167 -26.30 -1.51 1.13
N ASP A 168 -25.10 -1.00 1.36
CA ASP A 168 -24.62 -0.65 2.69
C ASP A 168 -24.35 -1.80 3.66
N THR A 169 -24.16 -3.03 3.16
CA THR A 169 -23.78 -4.16 4.01
C THR A 169 -22.34 -3.96 4.50
N GLN A 170 -22.17 -3.66 5.80
CA GLN A 170 -20.85 -3.62 6.42
C GLN A 170 -20.22 -5.02 6.32
N GLY A 171 -19.09 -5.09 5.62
CA GLY A 171 -18.40 -6.34 5.35
C GLY A 171 -17.47 -6.71 6.50
N TRP A 172 -16.51 -5.84 6.79
CA TRP A 172 -15.47 -6.09 7.78
C TRP A 172 -14.81 -4.80 8.26
N GLN A 173 -13.88 -4.93 9.19
CA GLN A 173 -13.05 -3.84 9.69
C GLN A 173 -11.60 -4.31 9.70
N ASP A 174 -10.67 -3.40 9.42
CA ASP A 174 -9.23 -3.57 9.62
C ASP A 174 -8.65 -2.37 10.40
N LEU A 175 -7.41 -2.48 10.87
CA LEU A 175 -6.73 -1.43 11.62
C LEU A 175 -5.50 -0.94 10.85
N VAL A 176 -5.47 0.34 10.52
CA VAL A 176 -4.34 0.95 9.80
C VAL A 176 -3.38 1.58 10.79
N HIS A 177 -2.11 1.23 10.67
CA HIS A 177 -1.05 1.78 11.51
C HIS A 177 -0.25 2.83 10.76
N LEU A 178 -0.05 3.99 11.40
CA LEU A 178 0.70 5.11 10.84
C LEU A 178 1.82 5.54 11.78
N LYS A 179 2.88 6.09 11.20
CA LYS A 179 3.96 6.76 11.92
C LYS A 179 4.35 8.07 11.26
N VAL A 180 4.90 8.99 12.05
CA VAL A 180 5.57 10.18 11.52
C VAL A 180 6.95 9.80 11.00
N ILE A 181 7.13 9.80 9.68
CA ILE A 181 8.40 9.50 9.00
C ILE A 181 8.82 10.76 8.23
N ARG A 182 10.05 11.23 8.49
CA ARG A 182 10.60 12.46 7.87
C ARG A 182 9.64 13.66 7.93
N LYS A 183 9.01 13.83 9.09
CA LYS A 183 7.97 14.83 9.29
C LYS A 183 6.82 14.69 8.27
N ARG A 184 6.27 13.50 8.06
CA ARG A 184 4.95 13.27 7.45
C ARG A 184 4.30 12.04 8.05
N TRP A 185 2.98 12.03 8.16
CA TRP A 185 2.23 10.81 8.49
C TRP A 185 2.29 9.85 7.29
N GLN A 186 2.61 8.60 7.56
CA GLN A 186 2.65 7.55 6.54
C GLN A 186 2.13 6.24 7.12
N ILE A 187 1.39 5.49 6.30
CA ILE A 187 0.89 4.16 6.63
C ILE A 187 2.07 3.19 6.65
N THR A 188 2.33 2.60 7.81
CA THR A 188 3.43 1.64 7.98
C THR A 188 2.96 0.20 7.91
N ASP A 189 1.70 -0.06 8.23
CA ASP A 189 1.13 -1.41 8.18
C ASP A 189 -0.41 -1.38 8.16
N ILE A 190 -1.01 -2.51 7.82
CA ILE A 190 -2.46 -2.79 7.89
C ILE A 190 -2.62 -4.12 8.64
N GLU A 191 -3.30 -4.08 9.78
CA GLU A 191 -3.69 -5.26 10.55
C GLU A 191 -5.08 -5.73 10.13
N TYR A 192 -5.15 -6.97 9.66
CA TYR A 192 -6.35 -7.62 9.17
C TYR A 192 -7.22 -8.13 10.32
N GLN A 193 -8.43 -7.58 10.49
CA GLN A 193 -9.34 -7.90 11.60
C GLN A 193 -10.67 -8.54 11.16
N GLY A 194 -10.94 -8.68 9.86
CA GLY A 194 -12.18 -9.28 9.35
C GLY A 194 -12.37 -10.77 9.65
N GLY A 195 -11.31 -11.50 10.02
CA GLY A 195 -11.40 -12.80 10.69
C GLY A 195 -12.06 -13.94 9.91
N THR A 196 -12.25 -13.83 8.61
CA THR A 196 -12.84 -14.91 7.80
C THR A 196 -11.82 -16.02 7.54
N ALA A 197 -12.30 -17.24 7.29
CA ALA A 197 -11.43 -18.40 7.03
C ALA A 197 -10.66 -18.30 5.71
N PHE A 198 -11.12 -17.46 4.78
CA PHE A 198 -10.56 -17.30 3.44
C PHE A 198 -9.91 -15.93 3.22
N GLY A 199 -10.07 -15.01 4.16
CA GLY A 199 -9.53 -13.67 4.11
C GLY A 199 -8.06 -13.60 4.52
N ASN A 200 -7.48 -12.40 4.37
CA ASN A 200 -6.15 -12.14 4.90
C ASN A 200 -6.18 -12.12 6.43
N GLN A 201 -5.07 -12.56 7.03
CA GLN A 201 -4.89 -12.61 8.49
C GLN A 201 -3.53 -12.02 8.87
N GLY A 202 -3.42 -11.49 10.09
CA GLY A 202 -2.19 -10.88 10.58
C GLY A 202 -1.99 -9.47 10.04
N GLN A 203 -0.77 -9.17 9.57
CA GLN A 203 -0.36 -7.84 9.11
C GLN A 203 0.14 -7.90 7.67
N LEU A 204 -0.20 -6.89 6.86
CA LEU A 204 0.25 -6.76 5.47
C LEU A 204 1.78 -6.80 5.39
N PHE A 205 2.47 -6.04 6.23
CA PHE A 205 3.93 -5.99 6.24
C PHE A 205 4.55 -7.37 6.48
N SER A 206 4.06 -8.08 7.51
CA SER A 206 4.52 -9.44 7.84
C SER A 206 4.24 -10.41 6.71
N LYS A 207 3.04 -10.37 6.11
CA LYS A 207 2.66 -11.24 4.98
C LYS A 207 3.59 -11.05 3.77
N LEU A 208 3.84 -9.80 3.38
CA LEU A 208 4.77 -9.46 2.30
C LEU A 208 6.17 -10.00 2.62
N ARG A 209 6.68 -9.71 3.81
CA ARG A 209 8.03 -10.09 4.21
C ARG A 209 8.21 -11.61 4.28
N GLU A 210 7.31 -12.32 4.95
CA GLU A 210 7.36 -13.78 5.12
C GLU A 210 7.31 -14.53 3.80
N THR A 211 6.59 -13.99 2.81
CA THR A 211 6.52 -14.57 1.48
C THR A 211 7.79 -14.26 0.69
N LEU A 212 8.25 -13.01 0.68
CA LEU A 212 9.40 -12.57 -0.12
C LEU A 212 10.76 -13.06 0.40
N VAL A 213 10.89 -13.43 1.69
CA VAL A 213 12.15 -13.99 2.21
C VAL A 213 12.38 -15.44 1.76
N LYS A 214 11.35 -16.13 1.28
CA LYS A 214 11.50 -17.49 0.77
C LYS A 214 12.22 -17.42 -0.58
N ALA A 215 13.41 -18.00 -0.66
CA ALA A 215 14.14 -18.08 -1.91
C ALA A 215 13.38 -18.99 -2.88
N THR A 216 13.27 -18.54 -4.14
CA THR A 216 12.68 -19.32 -5.22
C THR A 216 13.71 -19.38 -6.35
N PRO A 217 14.71 -20.29 -6.27
CA PRO A 217 15.83 -20.31 -7.22
C PRO A 217 15.39 -20.50 -8.67
N VAL A 218 14.32 -21.27 -8.88
CA VAL A 218 13.72 -21.50 -10.20
C VAL A 218 13.19 -20.21 -10.85
N ALA A 219 12.69 -19.27 -10.04
CA ALA A 219 12.26 -17.95 -10.48
C ALA A 219 13.38 -16.91 -10.49
N GLY A 220 14.63 -17.28 -10.17
CA GLY A 220 15.72 -16.33 -10.00
C GLY A 220 15.44 -15.28 -8.89
N TRP A 221 14.63 -15.66 -7.90
CA TRP A 221 14.33 -14.81 -6.74
C TRP A 221 15.27 -15.12 -5.57
N ASN A 222 15.85 -14.07 -4.98
CA ASN A 222 16.78 -14.15 -3.87
C ASN A 222 16.43 -13.09 -2.81
N VAL A 223 16.57 -13.42 -1.54
CA VAL A 223 16.38 -12.51 -0.40
C VAL A 223 17.21 -11.21 -0.49
N ARG A 224 18.32 -11.20 -1.23
CA ARG A 224 19.11 -9.98 -1.50
C ARG A 224 18.30 -8.87 -2.19
N GLU A 225 17.23 -9.23 -2.90
CA GLU A 225 16.29 -8.26 -3.51
C GLU A 225 15.58 -7.39 -2.45
N LEU A 226 15.61 -7.80 -1.17
CA LEU A 226 15.02 -7.10 -0.04
C LEU A 226 16.02 -6.26 0.76
N ASP A 227 17.32 -6.31 0.43
CA ASP A 227 18.35 -5.58 1.20
C ASP A 227 18.08 -4.07 1.23
N SER A 228 17.52 -3.52 0.14
CA SER A 228 17.12 -2.11 0.04
C SER A 228 15.86 -1.75 0.83
N CYS A 229 15.08 -2.73 1.29
CA CYS A 229 13.82 -2.49 1.99
C CYS A 229 13.97 -2.33 3.51
N THR A 230 15.18 -2.52 4.05
CA THR A 230 15.47 -2.30 5.47
C THR A 230 16.06 -0.91 5.69
N LEU A 231 15.23 0.06 6.09
CA LEU A 231 15.68 1.45 6.26
C LEU A 231 16.38 1.68 7.60
N ASP A 232 16.18 0.78 8.56
CA ASP A 232 16.85 0.82 9.87
C ASP A 232 18.36 0.60 9.81
N LYS A 233 18.90 0.08 8.70
CA LYS A 233 20.36 -0.14 8.56
C LYS A 233 21.14 1.10 8.08
N VAL A 234 20.47 2.17 7.67
CA VAL A 234 21.13 3.36 7.10
C VAL A 234 20.93 4.59 7.98
N ALA A 235 21.49 4.55 9.21
CA ALA A 235 22.20 5.69 9.81
C ALA A 235 22.74 5.36 11.21
N PRO A 236 24.03 5.03 11.38
CA PRO A 236 24.77 5.58 12.50
C PRO A 236 24.99 7.06 12.20
N ALA A 237 24.16 7.92 12.78
CA ALA A 237 24.47 9.34 12.87
C ALA A 237 25.86 9.47 13.51
N LYS A 238 26.88 9.78 12.71
CA LYS A 238 28.22 10.09 13.20
C LYS A 238 28.17 11.41 13.98
N SER A 239 27.73 11.36 15.24
CA SER A 239 27.94 12.47 16.17
C SER A 239 29.39 12.39 16.65
N LYS A 240 30.27 13.09 15.96
CA LYS A 240 31.58 13.44 16.53
C LYS A 240 31.36 14.62 17.48
N SER A 241 30.90 14.35 18.71
CA SER A 241 31.07 15.28 19.82
C SER A 241 32.17 14.77 20.73
N LYS A 242 33.39 15.25 20.49
CA LYS A 242 34.55 15.02 21.36
C LYS A 242 34.69 16.23 22.27
N ALA A 243 33.77 16.40 23.22
CA ALA A 243 33.93 17.36 24.32
C ALA A 243 34.58 16.63 25.51
N LYS A 244 35.87 16.84 25.66
CA LYS A 244 36.74 16.28 26.68
C LYS A 244 36.54 17.05 28.00
N GLY A 245 35.53 16.68 28.77
CA GLY A 245 35.33 17.15 30.16
C GLY A 245 35.92 16.15 31.15
N LYS A 246 37.10 16.46 31.69
CA LYS A 246 37.66 15.78 32.86
C LYS A 246 36.81 16.17 34.08
N HIS A 247 36.21 15.23 34.79
CA HIS A 247 36.04 15.35 36.24
C HIS A 247 36.06 13.97 36.89
N ALA A 248 37.00 13.82 37.82
CA ALA A 248 37.13 12.69 38.71
C ALA A 248 36.17 12.86 39.88
N THR A 249 35.51 11.78 40.29
CA THR A 249 35.13 11.59 41.69
C THR A 249 35.06 10.11 42.03
N LYS A 250 35.83 9.80 43.07
CA LYS A 250 36.05 8.53 43.73
C LYS A 250 34.89 8.33 44.72
N GLY A 251 34.19 7.21 44.67
CA GLY A 251 33.04 6.95 45.55
C GLY A 251 32.81 5.46 45.75
N LYS A 252 33.64 4.87 46.60
CA LYS A 252 33.52 3.50 47.13
C LYS A 252 32.26 3.44 48.03
N SER A 253 31.37 2.48 47.82
CA SER A 253 30.67 1.84 48.93
C SER A 253 30.08 0.48 48.53
N LYS A 254 30.65 -0.55 49.16
CA LYS A 254 30.13 -1.92 49.28
C LYS A 254 29.01 -1.91 50.32
N VAL A 255 27.85 -2.50 50.03
CA VAL A 255 27.09 -3.25 51.03
C VAL A 255 26.46 -4.46 50.34
N ALA A 256 26.76 -5.63 50.90
CA ALA A 256 26.20 -6.92 50.55
C ALA A 256 24.81 -7.08 51.20
N GLY A 257 23.87 -7.68 50.46
CA GLY A 257 22.55 -8.07 50.98
C GLY A 257 22.08 -9.33 50.28
N LYS A 258 22.14 -10.44 51.00
CA LYS A 258 21.84 -11.83 50.60
C LYS A 258 20.44 -12.18 51.11
N SER A 259 19.56 -12.75 50.26
CA SER A 259 18.42 -13.65 50.59
C SER A 259 17.69 -14.00 49.27
N LYS A 260 17.75 -15.22 48.71
CA LYS A 260 17.04 -16.49 49.03
C LYS A 260 15.51 -16.40 49.15
N ALA A 261 14.80 -16.96 48.16
CA ALA A 261 13.62 -17.85 48.23
C ALA A 261 13.05 -17.98 46.79
N VAL A 262 13.17 -19.10 46.07
CA VAL A 262 12.37 -20.35 46.16
C VAL A 262 10.87 -20.08 46.14
N GLY A 263 10.26 -20.27 44.95
CA GLY A 263 8.82 -20.29 44.73
C GLY A 263 8.52 -21.16 43.51
N LYS A 264 8.57 -22.48 43.72
CA LYS A 264 8.10 -23.51 42.78
C LYS A 264 6.57 -23.51 42.84
N SER A 265 5.88 -23.41 41.70
CA SER A 265 4.50 -23.90 41.61
C SER A 265 4.28 -24.63 40.29
N LYS A 266 3.98 -25.92 40.42
CA LYS A 266 3.57 -26.87 39.38
C LYS A 266 2.12 -27.23 39.69
N THR A 267 1.21 -27.05 38.74
CA THR A 267 -0.02 -27.88 38.56
C THR A 267 -0.61 -27.49 37.20
N VAL A 268 -0.57 -28.30 36.13
CA VAL A 268 -1.20 -29.61 35.86
C VAL A 268 -2.74 -29.51 35.72
N SER A 269 -3.23 -30.06 34.60
CA SER A 269 -4.63 -30.42 34.24
C SER A 269 -5.33 -29.39 33.34
N LYS A 270 -6.08 -29.74 32.30
CA LYS A 270 -6.53 -31.04 31.81
C LYS A 270 -7.05 -30.86 30.37
N SER A 271 -6.61 -31.73 29.46
CA SER A 271 -7.31 -32.01 28.21
C SER A 271 -8.69 -32.61 28.51
N THR A 272 -9.74 -32.11 27.89
CA THR A 272 -10.94 -32.92 27.63
C THR A 272 -11.62 -32.45 26.35
N THR A 273 -11.42 -33.22 25.27
CA THR A 273 -12.34 -33.30 24.13
C THR A 273 -13.27 -34.49 24.41
N PRO A 274 -14.59 -34.35 24.21
CA PRO A 274 -15.30 -35.26 23.29
C PRO A 274 -16.38 -34.49 22.48
N ARG A 275 -16.57 -34.69 21.16
CA ARG A 275 -17.13 -35.84 20.40
C ARG A 275 -18.61 -35.62 20.00
N LYS A 276 -18.84 -35.63 18.68
CA LYS A 276 -20.03 -36.06 17.88
C LYS A 276 -21.40 -35.38 18.02
N ALA A 277 -21.97 -35.02 16.85
CA ALA A 277 -23.18 -35.55 16.17
C ALA A 277 -23.88 -34.40 15.40
N SER A 278 -23.94 -34.38 14.06
CA SER A 278 -24.83 -35.13 13.14
C SER A 278 -26.34 -34.84 13.29
N ALA A 279 -26.90 -34.06 12.36
CA ALA A 279 -28.24 -34.16 11.73
C ALA A 279 -28.47 -32.85 10.91
N ALA A 280 -28.49 -32.82 9.57
CA ALA A 280 -29.46 -33.39 8.63
C ALA A 280 -30.91 -32.93 8.89
N THR A 281 -31.33 -31.85 8.23
CA THR A 281 -32.76 -31.59 7.98
C THR A 281 -32.96 -31.08 6.56
N ALA A 282 -33.65 -31.91 5.77
CA ALA A 282 -34.13 -31.62 4.44
C ALA A 282 -35.23 -30.53 4.47
N SER A 283 -35.18 -29.57 3.54
CA SER A 283 -36.29 -28.63 3.32
C SER A 283 -36.99 -28.94 2.00
N LYS A 284 -38.31 -28.93 2.09
CA LYS A 284 -39.29 -29.56 1.21
C LYS A 284 -39.74 -28.55 0.16
N LYS A 285 -39.57 -28.90 -1.11
CA LYS A 285 -40.08 -28.17 -2.28
C LYS A 285 -41.60 -28.33 -2.34
N LYS A 286 -42.37 -27.24 -2.27
CA LYS A 286 -43.82 -27.23 -2.56
C LYS A 286 -44.08 -26.39 -3.79
N THR A 287 -44.39 -27.08 -4.88
CA THR A 287 -44.95 -26.56 -6.12
C THR A 287 -46.41 -26.16 -5.86
N GLN A 288 -46.84 -24.98 -6.30
CA GLN A 288 -48.26 -24.66 -6.45
C GLN A 288 -48.46 -24.05 -7.83
N HIS A 289 -49.24 -24.77 -8.64
CA HIS A 289 -49.80 -24.31 -9.90
C HIS A 289 -50.91 -23.30 -9.63
N HIS A 290 -50.90 -22.21 -10.39
CA HIS A 290 -52.09 -21.56 -10.94
C HIS A 290 -51.72 -20.98 -12.30
#